data_AF-A0A5B1L8L1-F1
#
_entry.id   AF-A0A5B1L8L1-F1
#
_cell.length_a   1.000
_cell.length_b   1.000
_cell.length_c   1.000
_cell.angle_alpha   90.00
_cell.angle_beta   90.00
_cell.angle_gamma   90.00
#
_symmetry.space_group_name_H-M   'P 1'
#
loop_
_entity.id
_entity.type
_entity.pdbx_description
1 polymer ?
#
loop_
_entity_poly.entity_id
_entity_poly.type
_entity_poly.pdbx_seq_one_letter_code
_entity_poly.pdbx_strand_id
1 'polypeptide(L)'
;MARLKVAAGLLVGAVAAAGAVVGIFEVDEYADRDRPMYHDTYVMAGLQYDLLKSGKPGIEVSLDVTEPVHIGDAAFRTNPGVEIVVEERDGEYCVKGTNQYGSETDWECVDGTGLRPEPGAAEDL
;
A
#
# COMPACT_ATOMS: atom_id res chain seq x y z
N MET A 1 45.95 -48.65 18.57
CA MET A 1 45.97 -47.38 17.79
C MET A 1 45.09 -47.65 16.56
N ALA A 2 44.08 -46.89 16.15
CA ALA A 2 43.73 -45.49 16.35
C ALA A 2 42.19 -45.33 16.45
N ARG A 3 41.75 -44.25 17.13
CA ARG A 3 40.36 -43.78 17.17
C ARG A 3 40.11 -42.89 15.95
N LEU A 4 39.01 -43.09 15.23
CA LEU A 4 38.47 -42.06 14.32
C LEU A 4 36.98 -41.86 14.62
N LYS A 5 36.69 -40.76 15.32
CA LYS A 5 35.40 -40.07 15.32
C LYS A 5 35.41 -39.09 14.14
N VAL A 6 34.24 -38.77 13.57
CA VAL A 6 33.79 -37.47 12.98
C VAL A 6 32.53 -37.81 12.17
N ALA A 7 31.34 -37.60 12.73
CA ALA A 7 30.54 -36.36 12.71
C ALA A 7 29.34 -36.51 11.75
N ALA A 8 28.30 -37.17 12.26
CA ALA A 8 26.95 -37.06 11.70
C ALA A 8 26.29 -35.84 12.35
N GLY A 9 26.37 -34.68 11.71
CA GLY A 9 25.76 -33.46 12.26
C GLY A 9 26.15 -32.22 11.48
N LEU A 10 25.82 -32.14 10.19
CA LEU A 10 25.95 -30.91 9.41
C LEU A 10 25.23 -31.01 8.06
N LEU A 11 23.92 -31.29 8.04
CA LEU A 11 23.13 -31.18 6.81
C LEU A 11 21.81 -30.42 6.95
N VAL A 12 21.38 -30.06 8.16
CA VAL A 12 20.10 -29.36 8.35
C VAL A 12 20.22 -27.82 8.32
N GLY A 13 21.43 -27.27 8.50
CA GLY A 13 21.63 -25.82 8.56
C GLY A 13 21.66 -25.08 7.21
N ALA A 14 22.05 -25.75 6.12
CA ALA A 14 22.26 -25.09 4.83
C ALA A 14 20.96 -24.80 4.07
N VAL A 15 19.91 -25.61 4.26
CA VAL A 15 18.62 -25.43 3.56
C VAL A 15 17.82 -24.27 4.14
N ALA A 16 17.90 -24.04 5.45
CA ALA A 16 17.23 -22.91 6.09
C ALA A 16 17.85 -21.56 5.68
N ALA A 17 19.17 -21.49 5.55
CA ALA A 17 19.85 -20.26 5.13
C ALA A 17 19.57 -19.90 3.66
N ALA A 18 19.52 -20.89 2.76
CA ALA A 18 19.19 -20.64 1.35
C ALA A 18 17.73 -20.20 1.16
N GLY A 19 16.78 -20.82 1.86
CA GLY A 19 15.37 -20.42 1.82
C GLY A 19 15.13 -19.02 2.41
N ALA A 20 15.83 -18.66 3.48
CA ALA A 20 15.73 -17.33 4.09
C ALA A 20 16.28 -16.22 3.17
N VAL A 21 17.35 -16.47 2.43
CA VAL A 21 17.93 -15.45 1.53
C VAL A 21 17.05 -15.23 0.29
N VAL A 22 16.48 -16.28 -0.30
CA VAL A 22 15.56 -16.13 -1.45
C VAL A 22 14.27 -15.40 -1.04
N GLY A 23 13.71 -15.70 0.13
CA GLY A 23 12.50 -15.04 0.62
C GLY A 23 12.65 -13.54 0.88
N ILE A 24 13.83 -13.05 1.24
CA ILE A 24 14.05 -11.62 1.49
C ILE A 24 13.99 -10.80 0.20
N PHE A 25 14.54 -11.31 -0.91
CA PHE A 25 14.54 -10.57 -2.18
C PHE A 25 13.18 -10.56 -2.88
N GLU A 26 12.41 -11.65 -2.78
CA GLU A 26 11.05 -11.67 -3.35
C GLU A 26 10.10 -10.75 -2.57
N VAL A 27 10.21 -10.70 -1.23
CA VAL A 27 9.41 -9.77 -0.41
C VAL A 27 9.69 -8.30 -0.75
N ASP A 28 10.96 -7.98 -1.01
CA ASP A 28 11.39 -6.62 -1.39
C ASP A 28 10.74 -6.19 -2.72
N GLU A 29 10.72 -7.06 -3.73
CA GLU A 29 10.18 -6.73 -5.05
C GLU A 29 8.64 -6.62 -5.06
N TYR A 30 7.94 -7.43 -4.24
CA TYR A 30 6.48 -7.30 -4.08
C TYR A 30 6.12 -6.01 -3.34
N ALA A 31 6.82 -5.70 -2.24
CA ALA A 31 6.58 -4.46 -1.48
C ALA A 31 6.83 -3.22 -2.34
N ASP A 32 7.93 -3.18 -3.10
CA ASP A 32 8.23 -2.04 -3.97
C ASP A 32 7.22 -1.85 -5.10
N ARG A 33 6.58 -2.92 -5.60
CA ARG A 33 5.53 -2.85 -6.63
C ARG A 33 4.20 -2.32 -6.10
N ASP A 34 3.89 -2.59 -4.84
CA ASP A 34 2.62 -2.18 -4.25
C ASP A 34 2.71 -0.79 -3.59
N ARG A 35 3.90 -0.32 -3.21
CA ARG A 35 4.12 0.99 -2.57
C ARG A 35 3.50 2.20 -3.30
N PRO A 36 3.58 2.33 -4.65
CA PRO A 36 2.93 3.44 -5.35
C PRO A 36 1.41 3.44 -5.19
N MET A 37 0.79 2.26 -5.18
CA MET A 37 -0.66 2.11 -4.99
C MET A 37 -1.08 2.55 -3.58
N TYR A 38 -0.40 2.06 -2.54
CA TYR A 38 -0.68 2.48 -1.16
C TYR A 38 -0.46 3.98 -0.96
N HIS A 39 0.62 4.53 -1.54
CA HIS A 39 0.88 5.96 -1.49
C HIS A 39 -0.29 6.78 -2.07
N ASP A 40 -0.76 6.42 -3.26
CA ASP A 40 -1.87 7.11 -3.93
C ASP A 40 -3.18 7.00 -3.16
N THR A 41 -3.49 5.83 -2.60
CA THR A 41 -4.66 5.63 -1.74
C THR A 41 -4.62 6.57 -0.53
N TYR A 42 -3.50 6.64 0.20
CA TYR A 42 -3.37 7.51 1.37
C TYR A 42 -3.42 8.99 1.01
N VAL A 43 -2.79 9.39 -0.10
CA VAL A 43 -2.84 10.78 -0.56
C VAL A 43 -4.28 11.17 -0.92
N MET A 44 -5.00 10.34 -1.67
CA MET A 44 -6.40 10.60 -2.03
C MET A 44 -7.30 10.63 -0.78
N ALA A 45 -7.15 9.68 0.15
CA ALA A 45 -7.91 9.69 1.40
C ALA A 45 -7.65 10.95 2.22
N GLY A 46 -6.40 11.43 2.27
CA GLY A 46 -6.04 12.71 2.87
C GLY A 46 -6.73 13.90 2.20
N LEU A 47 -6.85 13.90 0.86
CA LEU A 47 -7.56 14.95 0.12
C LEU A 47 -9.07 14.94 0.38
N GLN A 48 -9.69 13.77 0.47
CA GLN A 48 -11.10 13.63 0.85
C GLN A 48 -11.33 14.11 2.28
N TYR A 49 -10.43 13.75 3.22
CA TYR A 49 -10.46 14.26 4.58
C TYR A 49 -10.40 15.79 4.62
N ASP A 50 -9.49 16.40 3.86
CA ASP A 50 -9.32 17.86 3.84
C ASP A 50 -10.58 18.56 3.29
N LEU A 51 -11.25 17.99 2.29
CA LEU A 51 -12.54 18.47 1.80
C LEU A 51 -13.60 18.44 2.89
N LEU A 52 -13.82 17.27 3.50
CA LEU A 52 -14.84 17.07 4.53
C LEU A 52 -14.60 17.96 5.75
N LYS A 53 -13.35 18.07 6.21
CA LYS A 53 -12.95 18.93 7.31
C LYS A 53 -13.18 20.42 7.03
N SER A 54 -13.09 20.83 5.76
CA SER A 54 -13.40 22.19 5.33
C SER A 54 -14.91 22.47 5.20
N GLY A 55 -15.76 21.47 5.46
CA GLY A 55 -17.21 21.54 5.30
C GLY A 55 -17.69 21.40 3.85
N LYS A 56 -16.80 20.97 2.94
CA LYS A 56 -17.14 20.62 1.56
C LYS A 56 -17.44 19.11 1.48
N PRO A 57 -18.38 18.67 0.62
CA PRO A 57 -18.57 17.23 0.39
C PRO A 57 -17.32 16.61 -0.24
N GLY A 58 -17.11 15.32 -0.01
CA GLY A 58 -16.12 14.53 -0.73
C GLY A 58 -16.52 14.35 -2.20
N ILE A 59 -15.62 13.77 -2.98
CA ILE A 59 -15.79 13.57 -4.41
C ILE A 59 -15.57 12.10 -4.74
N GLU A 60 -16.62 11.45 -5.24
CA GLU A 60 -16.54 10.11 -5.81
C GLU A 60 -15.86 10.17 -7.18
N VAL A 61 -14.85 9.34 -7.37
CA VAL A 61 -14.04 9.29 -8.60
C VAL A 61 -13.55 7.87 -8.86
N SER A 62 -13.38 7.52 -10.13
CA SER A 62 -12.57 6.38 -10.56
C SER A 62 -11.52 6.93 -11.51
N LEU A 63 -10.25 6.77 -11.14
CA LEU A 63 -9.11 7.36 -11.81
C LEU A 63 -8.15 6.25 -12.24
N ASP A 64 -8.09 5.97 -13.53
CA ASP A 64 -7.03 5.17 -14.18
C ASP A 64 -6.13 6.05 -15.08
N VAL A 65 -6.35 7.36 -15.06
CA VAL A 65 -5.77 8.31 -16.01
C VAL A 65 -4.53 8.99 -15.47
N THR A 66 -3.55 9.19 -16.36
CA THR A 66 -2.33 9.95 -16.07
C THR A 66 -2.53 11.46 -16.09
N GLU A 67 -3.75 11.96 -16.36
CA GLU A 67 -4.05 13.38 -16.32
C GLU A 67 -4.44 13.81 -14.89
N PRO A 68 -4.03 15.01 -14.43
CA PRO A 68 -4.37 15.45 -13.08
C PRO A 68 -5.87 15.73 -12.96
N VAL A 69 -6.47 15.28 -11.87
CA VAL A 69 -7.85 15.58 -11.48
C VAL A 69 -7.85 16.48 -10.25
N HIS A 70 -8.74 17.46 -10.23
CA HIS A 70 -8.87 18.38 -9.11
C HIS A 70 -9.75 17.79 -8.00
N ILE A 71 -9.19 17.69 -6.80
CA ILE A 71 -9.89 17.31 -5.57
C ILE A 71 -9.87 18.54 -4.65
N GLY A 72 -10.96 19.30 -4.70
CA GLY A 72 -11.00 20.64 -4.10
C GLY A 72 -10.00 21.59 -4.77
N ASP A 73 -9.09 22.13 -3.96
CA ASP A 73 -8.07 23.08 -4.42
C ASP A 73 -6.74 22.39 -4.81
N ALA A 74 -6.64 21.07 -4.61
CA ALA A 74 -5.47 20.27 -4.95
C ALA A 74 -5.66 19.58 -6.31
N ALA A 75 -4.56 19.40 -7.05
CA ALA A 75 -4.51 18.51 -8.20
C ALA A 75 -3.87 17.18 -7.80
N PHE A 76 -4.54 16.09 -8.11
CA PHE A 76 -4.09 14.73 -7.85
C PHE A 76 -3.88 13.98 -9.16
N ARG A 77 -2.87 13.12 -9.21
CA ARG A 77 -2.59 12.25 -10.35
C ARG A 77 -2.14 10.90 -9.79
N THR A 78 -2.68 9.82 -10.35
CA THR A 78 -2.23 8.47 -10.00
C THR A 78 -0.83 8.18 -10.57
N ASN A 79 -0.07 7.39 -9.84
CA ASN A 79 1.14 6.78 -10.33
C ASN A 79 0.82 5.85 -11.52
N PRO A 80 1.75 5.69 -12.48
CA PRO A 80 1.52 4.83 -13.64
C PRO A 80 1.16 3.40 -13.22
N GLY A 81 0.06 2.87 -13.77
CA GLY A 81 -0.40 1.52 -13.48
C GLY A 81 -1.17 1.39 -12.16
N VAL A 82 -1.54 2.50 -11.52
CA VAL A 82 -2.42 2.53 -10.36
C VAL A 82 -3.78 3.11 -10.76
N GLU A 83 -4.84 2.42 -10.36
CA GLU A 83 -6.21 2.88 -10.38
C GLU A 83 -6.65 3.25 -8.96
N ILE A 84 -7.33 4.38 -8.79
CA ILE A 84 -7.93 4.81 -7.52
C ILE A 84 -9.44 4.94 -7.70
N VAL A 85 -10.19 4.31 -6.81
CA VAL A 85 -11.65 4.43 -6.71
C VAL A 85 -12.02 5.06 -5.38
N VAL A 86 -12.94 6.02 -5.42
CA VAL A 86 -13.53 6.69 -4.25
C VAL A 86 -15.05 6.53 -4.32
N GLU A 87 -15.63 5.99 -3.27
CA GLU A 87 -17.08 5.80 -3.12
C GLU A 87 -17.57 6.37 -1.79
N GLU A 88 -18.79 6.92 -1.78
CA GLU A 88 -19.47 7.23 -0.53
C GLU A 88 -20.09 5.95 0.06
N ARG A 89 -19.80 5.65 1.33
CA ARG A 89 -20.37 4.51 2.07
C ARG A 89 -20.68 4.93 3.49
N ASP A 90 -21.94 4.77 3.90
CA ASP A 90 -22.40 5.06 5.27
C ASP A 90 -22.05 6.47 5.80
N GLY A 91 -21.94 7.45 4.89
CA GLY A 91 -21.57 8.83 5.21
C GLY A 91 -20.06 9.10 5.28
N GLU A 92 -19.23 8.12 4.93
CA GLU A 92 -17.79 8.23 4.78
C GLU A 92 -17.40 8.17 3.30
N TYR A 93 -16.24 8.71 2.95
CA TYR A 93 -15.65 8.55 1.63
C TYR A 93 -14.52 7.53 1.72
N CYS A 94 -14.73 6.38 1.08
CA CYS A 94 -13.83 5.25 1.09
C CYS A 94 -13.00 5.21 -0.19
N VAL A 95 -11.68 5.12 -0.04
CA VAL A 95 -10.71 5.08 -1.13
C VAL A 95 -10.12 3.68 -1.24
N LYS A 96 -10.02 3.16 -2.46
CA LYS A 96 -9.32 1.90 -2.76
C LYS A 96 -8.40 2.07 -3.94
N GLY A 97 -7.21 1.50 -3.83
CA GLY A 97 -6.25 1.41 -4.92
C GLY A 97 -6.18 0.01 -5.49
N THR A 98 -5.96 -0.07 -6.80
CA THR A 98 -5.67 -1.29 -7.54
C THR A 98 -4.44 -1.04 -8.42
N ASN A 99 -3.54 -2.00 -8.56
CA ASN A 99 -2.42 -1.87 -9.50
C ASN A 99 -2.58 -2.78 -10.73
N GLN A 100 -1.76 -2.52 -11.75
CA GLN A 100 -1.70 -3.28 -13.00
C GLN A 100 -1.35 -4.77 -12.85
N TYR A 101 -0.95 -5.20 -11.65
CA TYR A 101 -0.65 -6.59 -11.32
C TYR A 101 -1.82 -7.31 -10.63
N GLY A 102 -2.92 -6.60 -10.37
CA GLY A 102 -4.10 -7.13 -9.71
C GLY A 102 -4.04 -7.12 -8.18
N SER A 103 -3.04 -6.46 -7.58
CA SER A 103 -3.04 -6.17 -6.14
C SER A 103 -4.05 -5.07 -5.84
N GLU A 104 -4.65 -5.12 -4.66
CA GLU A 104 -5.63 -4.15 -4.18
C GLU A 104 -5.28 -3.72 -2.75
N THR A 105 -5.56 -2.46 -2.39
CA THR A 105 -5.55 -2.03 -0.99
C THR A 105 -6.85 -2.42 -0.29
N ASP A 106 -6.81 -2.43 1.05
CA ASP A 106 -8.04 -2.29 1.83
C ASP A 106 -8.69 -0.91 1.56
N TRP A 107 -9.97 -0.78 1.91
CA TRP A 107 -10.68 0.49 1.83
C TRP A 107 -10.22 1.41 2.96
N GLU A 108 -9.69 2.58 2.60
CA GLU A 108 -9.34 3.65 3.54
C GLU A 108 -10.50 4.67 3.55
N CYS A 109 -11.28 4.68 4.63
CA CYS A 109 -12.47 5.52 4.76
C CYS A 109 -12.22 6.73 5.65
N VAL A 110 -12.74 7.89 5.22
CA VAL A 110 -12.63 9.16 5.96
C VAL A 110 -13.98 9.87 6.04
N ASP A 111 -14.24 10.49 7.19
CA ASP A 111 -15.46 11.27 7.47
C ASP A 111 -15.14 12.77 7.74
N GLY A 112 -13.87 13.16 7.63
CA GLY A 112 -13.37 14.51 7.96
C GLY A 112 -13.16 14.76 9.46
N THR A 113 -13.34 13.73 10.29
CA THR A 113 -13.07 13.74 11.73
C THR A 113 -11.86 12.85 12.06
N GLY A 114 -11.30 13.01 13.26
CA GLY A 114 -10.11 12.24 13.66
C GLY A 114 -8.81 12.66 12.96
N LEU A 115 -7.91 11.70 12.76
CA LEU A 115 -6.59 11.90 12.18
C LEU A 115 -6.68 11.86 10.65
N ARG A 116 -5.96 12.78 10.01
CA ARG A 116 -5.79 12.78 8.56
C ARG A 116 -4.89 11.60 8.16
N PRO A 117 -5.26 10.79 7.16
CA PRO A 117 -4.36 9.76 6.64
C PRO A 117 -3.07 10.38 6.08
N GLU A 118 -1.92 9.77 6.39
CA GLU A 118 -0.61 10.20 5.91
C GLU A 118 0.15 9.02 5.28
N PRO A 119 0.76 9.19 4.08
CA PRO A 119 1.59 8.16 3.49
C PRO A 119 2.83 7.91 4.38
N GLY A 120 3.00 6.68 4.87
CA GLY A 120 4.08 6.27 5.77
C GLY A 120 3.63 5.89 7.18
N ALA A 121 2.38 6.17 7.57
CA ALA A 121 1.86 5.74 8.88
C ALA A 121 1.64 4.21 8.99
N ALA A 122 1.64 3.49 7.86
CA ALA A 122 1.44 2.05 7.78
C ALA A 122 2.74 1.22 7.67
N GLU A 123 3.93 1.85 7.66
CA GLU A 123 5.22 1.14 7.52
C GLU A 123 5.71 0.46 8.83
N ASP A 124 4.89 0.42 9.89
CA ASP A 124 5.25 -0.10 11.23
C ASP A 124 4.61 -1.46 11.61
N LEU A 125 4.10 -2.25 10.65
CA LEU A 125 3.57 -3.61 10.92
C LEU A 125 4.40 -4.73 10.29
#